data_AF-A0A4R1G7Q0-F1
#
_entry.id   AF-A0A4R1G7Q0-F1
#
_cell.length_a   1.000
_cell.length_b   1.000
_cell.length_c   1.000
_cell.angle_alpha   90.00
_cell.angle_beta   90.00
_cell.angle_gamma   90.00
#
_symmetry.space_group_name_H-M   'P 1'
#
loop_
_entity.id
_entity.type
_entity.pdbx_description
1 polymer ?
#
loop_
_entity_poly.entity_id
_entity_poly.type
_entity_poly.pdbx_seq_one_letter_code
_entity_poly.pdbx_strand_id
1 'polypeptide(L)'
;MYTLRPYQQDAVDATLNHFRKSDAAAVIVLPTGAGKSLVIAELTRLARRRILVLAHVRELVEQNHAKYTALGMDGGIFSAGLGRRDNEHQVTFASVQSLARNLDSFDDQFSLLIIDECHRVSDDENSQYQQIIAHLKERNPGLKVLGLTATPYRLGYGWIYQYHHRGMVRAEEERLFQHCIYELPLPFMIKQGYLTEPKLIDAAIAHYDFSSLQPSDSGSYNETELNSLIAKHPRVTRAICEQIMEFGGQREGVMIFAATVRHAQEIIGYLPKDESALIIGDTESDERERLIQAFKQKQIRYLVNVAVLTTGFDAPHVDMIAILRPTASVSLFQQIVGRGLRLSPGKTDCLIIDYASSGFDLFHPEVGKPRPDSNSEPVQVFCPGCGHANIFWGKTDAEGQVIEHFGRRCQGLLEMEGETPQQCDYRFRFKECPHCGAENDIAARNCHQCGEAVVDPDDLLKRALQLKDALVIRCAGVSFSNTNGRLRIIYHDEQGEELSESFDLTHNGQRGVFNRLFGRRFGDGAKPQKFQSADEVVSQSEGFRAPDFVIARKVGRGQNSHWRVRERLFDYEGKYRKANQL
;
A
#
# COMPACT_ATOMS: atom_id res chain seq x y z
N MET A 1 3.84 26.20 26.60
CA MET A 1 2.62 25.42 26.32
C MET A 1 2.50 25.29 24.81
N TYR A 2 2.58 24.08 24.25
CA TYR A 2 2.43 23.89 22.80
C TYR A 2 0.96 24.08 22.44
N THR A 3 0.69 24.94 21.46
CA THR A 3 -0.65 25.04 20.87
C THR A 3 -0.73 24.02 19.74
N LEU A 4 -1.70 23.10 19.81
CA LEU A 4 -1.92 22.14 18.75
C LEU A 4 -2.38 22.84 17.47
N ARG A 5 -1.91 22.33 16.33
CA ARG A 5 -2.46 22.71 15.02
C ARG A 5 -3.87 22.11 14.85
N PRO A 6 -4.74 22.69 14.02
CA PRO A 6 -6.11 22.19 13.83
C PRO A 6 -6.18 20.68 13.56
N TYR A 7 -5.40 20.18 12.61
CA TYR A 7 -5.38 18.75 12.26
C TYR A 7 -4.88 17.83 13.40
N GLN A 8 -4.11 18.36 14.35
CA GLN A 8 -3.65 17.60 15.53
C GLN A 8 -4.77 17.51 16.54
N GLN A 9 -5.52 18.61 16.73
CA GLN A 9 -6.72 18.61 17.54
C GLN A 9 -7.80 17.69 16.96
N ASP A 10 -8.01 17.71 15.64
CA ASP A 10 -8.94 16.82 14.95
C ASP A 10 -8.60 15.34 15.19
N ALA A 11 -7.31 14.99 15.18
CA ALA A 11 -6.85 13.63 15.49
C ALA A 11 -7.13 13.24 16.95
N VAL A 12 -6.92 14.16 17.90
CA VAL A 12 -7.27 13.97 19.31
C VAL A 12 -8.78 13.78 19.48
N ASP A 13 -9.58 14.65 18.88
CA ASP A 13 -11.04 14.61 18.96
C ASP A 13 -11.61 13.36 18.31
N ALA A 14 -11.07 12.92 17.18
CA ALA A 14 -11.43 11.65 16.55
C ALA A 14 -11.19 10.46 17.49
N THR A 15 -10.03 10.45 18.17
CA THR A 15 -9.70 9.41 19.18
C THR A 15 -10.73 9.40 20.32
N LEU A 16 -11.01 10.57 20.89
CA LEU A 16 -11.95 10.69 22.01
C LEU A 16 -13.37 10.31 21.60
N ASN A 17 -13.82 10.73 20.42
CA ASN A 17 -15.15 10.43 19.91
C ASN A 17 -15.34 8.95 19.60
N HIS A 18 -14.33 8.31 19.01
CA HIS A 18 -14.33 6.86 18.78
C HIS A 18 -14.42 6.10 20.10
N PHE A 19 -13.49 6.36 21.03
CA PHE A 19 -13.42 5.63 22.30
C PHE A 19 -14.53 5.99 23.30
N ARG A 20 -15.33 7.02 23.07
CA ARG A 20 -16.57 7.25 23.82
C ARG A 20 -17.72 6.37 23.36
N LYS A 21 -17.67 5.88 22.11
CA LYS A 21 -18.74 5.11 21.46
C LYS A 21 -18.41 3.62 21.30
N SER A 22 -17.12 3.29 21.21
CA SER A 22 -16.65 1.92 20.92
C SER A 22 -15.33 1.64 21.66
N ASP A 23 -15.11 0.39 22.02
CA ASP A 23 -13.83 -0.09 22.55
C ASP A 23 -12.96 -0.76 21.46
N ALA A 24 -13.46 -0.80 20.21
CA ALA A 24 -12.73 -1.35 19.07
C ALA A 24 -11.38 -0.66 18.87
N ALA A 25 -10.32 -1.43 18.64
CA ALA A 25 -9.00 -0.88 18.40
C ALA A 25 -8.97 -0.04 17.12
N ALA A 26 -8.26 1.09 17.18
CA ALA A 26 -8.26 2.10 16.13
C ALA A 26 -6.85 2.55 15.77
N VAL A 27 -6.69 3.11 14.57
CA VAL A 27 -5.43 3.69 14.09
C VAL A 27 -5.65 5.11 13.58
N ILE A 28 -4.64 5.94 13.81
CA ILE A 28 -4.49 7.26 13.23
C ILE A 28 -3.31 7.26 12.26
N VAL A 29 -3.55 7.76 11.06
CA VAL A 29 -2.55 7.86 10.00
C VAL A 29 -2.13 9.33 9.85
N LEU A 30 -0.89 9.62 10.26
CA LEU A 30 -0.29 10.96 10.24
C LEU A 30 1.08 10.89 9.57
N PRO A 31 1.32 11.64 8.48
CA PRO A 31 2.55 11.54 7.73
C PRO A 31 3.74 11.97 8.59
N THR A 32 4.93 11.50 8.22
CA THR A 32 6.17 11.89 8.90
C THR A 32 6.30 13.41 8.89
N GLY A 33 6.61 14.00 10.05
CA GLY A 33 6.67 15.45 10.22
C GLY A 33 5.35 16.11 10.65
N ALA A 34 4.22 15.40 10.67
CA ALA A 34 2.94 15.96 11.16
C ALA A 34 2.90 16.20 12.67
N GLY A 35 3.88 15.68 13.42
CA GLY A 35 3.96 15.84 14.87
C GLY A 35 3.15 14.79 15.64
N LYS A 36 3.22 13.50 15.26
CA LYS A 36 2.59 12.38 15.98
C LYS A 36 2.85 12.42 17.48
N SER A 37 4.08 12.69 17.90
CA SER A 37 4.45 12.82 19.31
C SER A 37 3.67 13.90 20.08
N LEU A 38 3.21 14.98 19.41
CA LEU A 38 2.36 16.00 20.04
C LEU A 38 0.93 15.50 20.25
N VAL A 39 0.40 14.72 19.31
CA VAL A 39 -0.91 14.06 19.45
C VAL A 39 -0.87 13.05 20.59
N ILE A 40 0.19 12.22 20.65
CA ILE A 40 0.41 11.28 21.77
C ILE A 40 0.46 12.05 23.09
N ALA A 41 1.27 13.11 23.17
CA ALA A 41 1.44 13.90 24.39
C ALA A 41 0.13 14.55 24.86
N GLU A 42 -0.73 15.02 23.94
CA GLU A 42 -2.04 15.56 24.29
C GLU A 42 -3.01 14.47 24.77
N LEU A 43 -3.07 13.34 24.06
CA LEU A 43 -3.92 12.21 24.47
C LEU A 43 -3.53 11.69 25.86
N THR A 44 -2.24 11.59 26.15
CA THR A 44 -1.75 11.19 27.47
C THR A 44 -1.99 12.26 28.53
N ARG A 45 -1.94 13.55 28.17
CA ARG A 45 -2.27 14.66 29.08
C ARG A 45 -3.75 14.66 29.50
N LEU A 46 -4.64 14.30 28.58
CA LEU A 46 -6.10 14.23 28.84
C LEU A 46 -6.51 12.98 29.63
N ALA A 47 -5.60 12.04 29.81
CA ALA A 47 -5.84 10.79 30.52
C ALA A 47 -6.19 11.03 31.98
N ARG A 48 -7.11 10.21 32.50
CA ARG A 48 -7.44 10.16 33.95
C ARG A 48 -7.07 8.84 34.61
N ARG A 49 -6.72 7.84 33.80
CA ARG A 49 -6.31 6.49 34.21
C ARG A 49 -4.94 6.22 33.62
N ARG A 50 -4.32 5.10 33.99
CA ARG A 50 -2.98 4.78 33.50
C ARG A 50 -3.00 4.51 32.01
N ILE A 51 -1.97 5.00 31.32
CA ILE A 51 -1.75 4.84 29.89
C ILE A 51 -0.34 4.32 29.65
N LEU A 52 -0.24 3.38 28.72
CA LEU A 52 1.02 2.86 28.26
C LEU A 52 1.25 3.32 26.81
N VAL A 53 2.43 3.88 26.54
CA VAL A 53 2.86 4.28 25.20
C VAL A 53 4.02 3.40 24.77
N LEU A 54 3.81 2.57 23.75
CA LEU A 54 4.82 1.70 23.16
C LEU A 54 5.49 2.35 21.96
N ALA A 55 6.81 2.22 21.88
CA ALA A 55 7.57 2.45 20.67
C ALA A 55 8.64 1.37 20.47
N HIS A 56 9.01 1.11 19.22
CA HIS A 56 9.94 0.01 18.90
C HIS A 56 11.41 0.33 19.22
N VAL A 57 11.82 1.59 19.04
CA VAL A 57 13.21 2.04 19.22
C VAL A 57 13.33 3.02 20.38
N ARG A 58 14.47 2.99 21.07
CA ARG A 58 14.72 3.80 22.28
C ARG A 58 14.61 5.30 22.01
N GLU A 59 15.01 5.75 20.82
CA GLU A 59 14.99 7.16 20.40
C GLU A 59 13.55 7.69 20.32
N LEU A 60 12.59 6.86 19.88
CA LEU A 60 11.18 7.23 19.85
C LEU A 60 10.56 7.24 21.26
N VAL A 61 10.96 6.31 22.14
CA VAL A 61 10.54 6.30 23.54
C VAL A 61 10.97 7.61 24.23
N GLU A 62 12.24 7.97 24.08
CA GLU A 62 12.78 9.21 24.63
C GLU A 62 12.13 10.46 24.04
N GLN A 63 11.95 10.51 22.71
CA GLN A 63 11.29 11.63 22.04
C GLN A 63 9.85 11.82 22.53
N ASN A 64 9.07 10.74 22.64
CA ASN A 64 7.68 10.81 23.08
C ASN A 64 7.59 11.25 24.56
N HIS A 65 8.46 10.72 25.43
CA HIS A 65 8.57 11.16 26.83
C HIS A 65 8.96 12.64 26.94
N ALA A 66 9.94 13.11 26.17
CA ALA A 66 10.39 14.49 26.17
C ALA A 66 9.29 15.47 25.73
N LYS A 67 8.42 15.08 24.78
CA LYS A 67 7.29 15.91 24.37
C LYS A 67 6.21 16.02 25.45
N TYR A 68 5.96 14.93 26.16
CA TYR A 68 5.02 14.90 27.27
C TYR A 68 5.51 15.71 28.48
N THR A 69 6.78 15.58 28.85
CA THR A 69 7.38 16.38 29.94
C THR A 69 7.46 17.87 29.60
N ALA A 70 7.68 18.22 28.33
CA ALA A 70 7.63 19.61 27.88
C ALA A 70 6.24 20.26 27.97
N LEU A 71 5.17 19.48 28.21
CA LEU A 71 3.84 20.00 28.56
C LEU A 71 3.67 20.26 30.07
N GLY A 72 4.71 20.03 30.87
CA GLY A 72 4.67 20.16 32.33
C GLY A 72 4.11 18.94 33.05
N MET A 73 4.07 17.79 32.37
CA MET A 73 3.55 16.54 32.92
C MET A 73 4.71 15.63 33.37
N ASP A 74 4.45 14.77 34.36
CA ASP A 74 5.41 13.77 34.84
C ASP A 74 5.05 12.36 34.35
N GLY A 75 6.05 11.56 33.99
CA GLY A 75 5.87 10.27 33.33
C GLY A 75 7.09 9.37 33.39
N GLY A 76 6.85 8.06 33.42
CA GLY A 76 7.88 7.03 33.54
C GLY A 76 8.46 6.60 32.20
N ILE A 77 9.71 6.10 32.21
CA ILE A 77 10.35 5.45 31.07
C ILE A 77 10.69 4.01 31.45
N PHE A 78 10.24 3.07 30.63
CA PHE A 78 10.60 1.65 30.73
C PHE A 78 11.35 1.18 29.47
N SER A 79 12.67 1.36 29.46
CA SER A 79 13.52 0.99 28.33
C SER A 79 14.93 0.62 28.78
N ALA A 80 15.32 -0.64 28.54
CA ALA A 80 16.68 -1.12 28.79
C ALA A 80 17.71 -0.31 28.00
N GLY A 81 17.40 0.08 26.76
CA GLY A 81 18.28 0.90 25.91
C GLY A 81 18.49 2.35 26.40
N LEU A 82 17.69 2.81 27.37
CA LEU A 82 17.87 4.09 28.07
C LEU A 82 18.33 3.90 29.53
N GLY A 83 18.53 2.66 29.99
CA GLY A 83 18.90 2.36 31.37
C GLY A 83 17.82 2.72 32.41
N ARG A 84 16.55 2.86 32.00
CA ARG A 84 15.43 3.26 32.88
C ARG A 84 14.36 2.19 32.97
N ARG A 85 13.83 1.96 34.18
CA ARG A 85 12.78 0.97 34.48
C ARG A 85 11.74 1.57 35.43
N ASP A 86 11.06 2.60 34.96
CA ASP A 86 10.06 3.32 35.74
C ASP A 86 8.67 3.11 35.12
N ASN A 87 7.81 2.42 35.87
CA ASN A 87 6.44 2.08 35.49
C ASN A 87 5.39 2.60 36.49
N GLU A 88 5.77 3.32 37.55
CA GLU A 88 4.84 3.71 38.64
C GLU A 88 3.96 4.93 38.29
N HIS A 89 4.29 5.61 37.20
CA HIS A 89 3.62 6.83 36.77
C HIS A 89 2.26 6.58 36.11
N GLN A 90 1.43 7.63 36.08
CA GLN A 90 0.15 7.60 35.34
C GLN A 90 0.38 7.31 33.85
N VAL A 91 1.46 7.83 33.27
CA VAL A 91 1.83 7.59 31.88
C VAL A 91 3.22 6.98 31.85
N THR A 92 3.35 5.83 31.18
CA THR A 92 4.62 5.14 31.00
C THR A 92 4.95 5.02 29.52
N PHE A 93 6.16 5.44 29.14
CA PHE A 93 6.71 5.27 27.80
C PHE A 93 7.66 4.07 27.80
N ALA A 94 7.35 3.04 27.03
CA ALA A 94 8.08 1.78 27.07
C ALA A 94 8.57 1.34 25.69
N SER A 95 9.75 0.71 25.66
CA SER A 95 10.18 -0.03 24.47
C SER A 95 9.57 -1.43 24.44
N VAL A 96 9.11 -1.85 23.26
CA VAL A 96 8.44 -3.15 23.05
C VAL A 96 9.28 -4.31 23.58
N GLN A 97 10.58 -4.34 23.27
CA GLN A 97 11.48 -5.40 23.71
C GLN A 97 11.66 -5.44 25.23
N SER A 98 11.70 -4.27 25.88
CA SER A 98 11.86 -4.21 27.34
C SER A 98 10.59 -4.71 28.02
N LEU A 99 9.43 -4.25 27.56
CA LEU A 99 8.16 -4.63 28.17
C LEU A 99 7.82 -6.10 27.95
N ALA A 100 8.02 -6.65 26.74
CA ALA A 100 7.78 -8.07 26.45
C ALA A 100 8.59 -9.02 27.33
N ARG A 101 9.75 -8.60 27.83
CA ARG A 101 10.60 -9.38 28.75
C ARG A 101 10.24 -9.22 30.24
N ASN A 102 9.32 -8.32 30.57
CA ASN A 102 8.96 -7.96 31.94
C ASN A 102 7.44 -7.79 32.09
N LEU A 103 6.64 -8.64 31.42
CA LEU A 103 5.18 -8.54 31.41
C LEU A 103 4.56 -8.54 32.82
N ASP A 104 5.11 -9.36 33.73
CA ASP A 104 4.68 -9.45 35.13
C ASP A 104 4.82 -8.12 35.89
N SER A 105 5.67 -7.19 35.42
CA SER A 105 5.79 -5.84 35.98
C SER A 105 4.68 -4.88 35.51
N PHE A 106 3.79 -5.34 34.63
CA PHE A 106 2.70 -4.55 34.04
C PHE A 106 1.33 -5.21 34.29
N ASP A 107 1.09 -5.64 35.53
CA ASP A 107 -0.20 -6.18 36.00
C ASP A 107 -1.20 -5.11 36.45
N ASP A 108 -0.81 -3.84 36.35
CA ASP A 108 -1.62 -2.70 36.76
C ASP A 108 -2.81 -2.40 35.81
N GLN A 109 -3.76 -1.59 36.31
CA GLN A 109 -4.92 -1.21 35.52
C GLN A 109 -4.60 -0.12 34.48
N PHE A 110 -4.52 -0.51 33.20
CA PHE A 110 -4.37 0.38 32.05
C PHE A 110 -5.69 0.59 31.32
N SER A 111 -5.95 1.83 30.92
CA SER A 111 -7.16 2.20 30.17
C SER A 111 -6.94 2.34 28.66
N LEU A 112 -5.71 2.69 28.26
CA LEU A 112 -5.33 2.90 26.88
C LEU A 112 -3.90 2.44 26.66
N LEU A 113 -3.70 1.69 25.58
CA LEU A 113 -2.42 1.35 25.00
C LEU A 113 -2.26 2.14 23.70
N ILE A 114 -1.23 2.99 23.64
CA ILE A 114 -0.86 3.72 22.43
C ILE A 114 0.37 3.04 21.82
N ILE A 115 0.33 2.72 20.52
CA ILE A 115 1.44 2.08 19.80
C ILE A 115 1.91 3.04 18.70
N ASP A 116 3.09 3.64 18.88
CA ASP A 116 3.75 4.43 17.85
C ASP A 116 4.44 3.52 16.82
N GLU A 117 4.41 3.92 15.56
CA GLU A 117 4.76 3.08 14.40
C GLU A 117 4.06 1.70 14.40
N CYS A 118 2.75 1.72 14.63
CA CYS A 118 1.91 0.53 14.72
C CYS A 118 1.87 -0.35 13.46
N HIS A 119 2.37 0.12 12.30
CA HIS A 119 2.57 -0.72 11.11
C HIS A 119 3.54 -1.90 11.35
N ARG A 120 4.31 -1.85 12.45
CA ARG A 120 5.21 -2.94 12.88
C ARG A 120 4.48 -4.07 13.61
N VAL A 121 3.23 -3.86 14.01
CA VAL A 121 2.42 -4.91 14.63
C VAL A 121 2.10 -5.97 13.57
N SER A 122 2.27 -7.24 13.92
CA SER A 122 1.95 -8.40 13.08
C SER A 122 0.84 -9.23 13.71
N ASP A 123 0.18 -10.05 12.88
CA ASP A 123 -0.81 -11.03 13.35
C ASP A 123 -0.18 -12.33 13.88
N ASP A 124 1.15 -12.46 13.84
CA ASP A 124 1.84 -13.57 14.50
C ASP A 124 1.61 -13.50 16.02
N GLU A 125 0.87 -14.47 16.56
CA GLU A 125 0.55 -14.61 17.98
C GLU A 125 1.81 -14.72 18.86
N ASN A 126 2.92 -15.20 18.31
CA ASN A 126 4.19 -15.28 19.02
C ASN A 126 5.00 -13.97 18.98
N SER A 127 4.51 -12.95 18.27
CA SER A 127 5.18 -11.66 18.21
C SER A 127 5.14 -10.94 19.55
N GLN A 128 6.18 -10.15 19.82
CA GLN A 128 6.27 -9.37 21.06
C GLN A 128 5.07 -8.42 21.26
N TYR A 129 4.53 -7.84 20.18
CA TYR A 129 3.35 -6.99 20.26
C TYR A 129 2.12 -7.77 20.70
N GLN A 130 1.86 -8.95 20.12
CA GLN A 130 0.69 -9.76 20.47
C GLN A 130 0.77 -10.27 21.91
N GLN A 131 1.95 -10.70 22.37
CA GLN A 131 2.16 -11.08 23.77
C GLN A 131 1.82 -9.95 24.74
N ILE A 132 2.29 -8.73 24.44
CA ILE A 132 1.99 -7.55 25.26
C ILE A 132 0.49 -7.23 25.24
N ILE A 133 -0.13 -7.19 24.07
CA ILE A 133 -1.54 -6.85 23.92
C ILE A 133 -2.43 -7.88 24.63
N ALA A 134 -2.13 -9.18 24.48
CA ALA A 134 -2.85 -10.26 25.12
C ALA A 134 -2.76 -10.16 26.65
N HIS A 135 -1.54 -10.03 27.20
CA HIS A 135 -1.32 -9.84 28.64
C HIS A 135 -2.09 -8.65 29.19
N LEU A 136 -2.00 -7.50 28.52
CA LEU A 136 -2.69 -6.29 28.97
C LEU A 136 -4.21 -6.43 28.88
N LYS A 137 -4.76 -7.05 27.82
CA LYS A 137 -6.20 -7.29 27.67
C LYS A 137 -6.75 -8.28 28.70
N GLU A 138 -5.98 -9.31 29.05
CA GLU A 138 -6.36 -10.27 30.10
C GLU A 138 -6.55 -9.57 31.46
N ARG A 139 -5.63 -8.67 31.81
CA ARG A 139 -5.72 -7.87 33.04
C ARG A 139 -6.71 -6.71 32.95
N ASN A 140 -6.96 -6.22 31.74
CA ASN A 140 -7.77 -5.04 31.45
C ASN A 140 -8.80 -5.32 30.34
N PRO A 141 -9.95 -5.95 30.66
CA PRO A 141 -10.96 -6.28 29.65
C PRO A 141 -11.51 -5.07 28.88
N GLY A 142 -11.46 -3.87 29.47
CA GLY A 142 -11.85 -2.59 28.83
C GLY A 142 -10.68 -1.81 28.22
N LEU A 143 -9.53 -2.46 27.99
CA LEU A 143 -8.35 -1.80 27.41
C LEU A 143 -8.63 -1.36 25.98
N LYS A 144 -8.43 -0.07 25.73
CA LYS A 144 -8.45 0.51 24.39
C LYS A 144 -7.06 0.43 23.77
N VAL A 145 -7.00 0.17 22.47
CA VAL A 145 -5.73 0.13 21.72
C VAL A 145 -5.78 1.14 20.58
N LEU A 146 -4.82 2.07 20.58
CA LEU A 146 -4.67 3.10 19.56
C LEU A 146 -3.32 2.94 18.87
N GLY A 147 -3.32 2.77 17.56
CA GLY A 147 -2.13 2.82 16.72
C GLY A 147 -1.90 4.23 16.17
N LEU A 148 -0.64 4.65 16.07
CA LEU A 148 -0.26 5.79 15.23
C LEU A 148 0.77 5.32 14.21
N THR A 149 0.62 5.75 12.96
CA THR A 149 1.63 5.50 11.94
C THR A 149 1.62 6.54 10.84
N ALA A 150 2.71 6.64 10.08
CA ALA A 150 2.70 7.38 8.82
C ALA A 150 2.14 6.57 7.66
N THR A 151 2.23 5.23 7.74
CA THR A 151 2.02 4.33 6.61
C THR A 151 1.21 3.12 7.07
N PRO A 152 -0.08 3.06 6.78
CA PRO A 152 -0.94 1.95 7.23
C PRO A 152 -0.83 0.70 6.34
N TYR A 153 -0.04 0.73 5.26
CA TYR A 153 0.20 -0.43 4.42
C TYR A 153 1.56 -1.07 4.69
N ARG A 154 1.61 -2.40 4.72
CA ARG A 154 2.83 -3.21 4.85
C ARG A 154 2.93 -4.20 3.70
N LEU A 155 4.10 -4.31 3.08
CA LEU A 155 4.34 -5.29 2.02
C LEU A 155 4.11 -6.73 2.54
N GLY A 156 3.44 -7.57 1.74
CA GLY A 156 3.08 -8.94 2.09
C GLY A 156 1.89 -9.06 3.05
N TYR A 157 1.69 -8.09 3.94
CA TYR A 157 0.60 -8.09 4.92
C TYR A 157 -0.63 -7.31 4.47
N GLY A 158 -0.45 -6.27 3.66
CA GLY A 158 -1.51 -5.36 3.23
C GLY A 158 -1.78 -4.24 4.25
N TRP A 159 -3.03 -3.81 4.33
CA TRP A 159 -3.46 -2.77 5.26
C TRP A 159 -3.54 -3.30 6.69
N ILE A 160 -3.06 -2.49 7.64
CA ILE A 160 -3.11 -2.82 9.08
C ILE A 160 -4.47 -2.57 9.72
N TYR A 161 -5.42 -2.03 8.96
CA TYR A 161 -6.77 -1.78 9.42
C TYR A 161 -7.84 -2.23 8.41
N GLN A 162 -9.05 -2.45 8.91
CA GLN A 162 -10.16 -2.95 8.11
C GLN A 162 -11.02 -1.83 7.50
N TYR A 163 -11.52 -0.92 8.34
CA TYR A 163 -12.48 0.11 7.96
C TYR A 163 -11.86 1.50 8.03
N HIS A 164 -11.99 2.28 6.96
CA HIS A 164 -11.55 3.66 6.90
C HIS A 164 -12.69 4.61 7.26
N HIS A 165 -12.41 5.69 8.00
CA HIS A 165 -13.39 6.71 8.39
C HIS A 165 -14.12 7.43 7.23
N ARG A 166 -13.66 7.23 5.98
CA ARG A 166 -14.33 7.73 4.76
C ARG A 166 -15.23 6.68 4.10
N GLY A 167 -15.68 5.67 4.84
CA GLY A 167 -16.58 4.63 4.34
C GLY A 167 -15.91 3.69 3.33
N MET A 168 -14.66 3.28 3.59
CA MET A 168 -13.93 2.33 2.73
C MET A 168 -13.50 1.09 3.51
N VAL A 169 -13.58 -0.08 2.88
CA VAL A 169 -12.91 -1.30 3.33
C VAL A 169 -11.53 -1.39 2.69
N ARG A 170 -10.51 -1.58 3.53
CA ARG A 170 -9.11 -1.72 3.11
C ARG A 170 -8.58 -3.14 3.22
N ALA A 171 -9.09 -3.93 4.15
CA ALA A 171 -8.78 -5.35 4.32
C ALA A 171 -10.07 -6.17 4.39
N GLU A 172 -10.09 -7.33 3.73
CA GLU A 172 -11.23 -8.27 3.84
C GLU A 172 -11.11 -9.13 5.11
N GLU A 173 -9.88 -9.46 5.50
CA GLU A 173 -9.56 -10.17 6.73
C GLU A 173 -9.72 -9.27 7.96
N GLU A 174 -10.04 -9.88 9.10
CA GLU A 174 -10.03 -9.18 10.37
C GLU A 174 -8.61 -8.71 10.72
N ARG A 175 -8.51 -7.46 11.18
CA ARG A 175 -7.25 -6.84 11.60
C ARG A 175 -7.34 -6.45 13.05
N LEU A 176 -6.19 -6.43 13.73
CA LEU A 176 -6.11 -5.91 15.11
C LEU A 176 -6.74 -4.52 15.20
N PHE A 177 -6.38 -3.60 14.30
CA PHE A 177 -7.00 -2.28 14.23
C PHE A 177 -8.24 -2.36 13.33
N GLN A 178 -9.42 -2.32 13.91
CA GLN A 178 -10.64 -2.41 13.11
C GLN A 178 -10.88 -1.11 12.32
N HIS A 179 -10.56 0.05 12.90
CA HIS A 179 -10.88 1.35 12.30
C HIS A 179 -9.66 2.26 12.12
N CYS A 180 -9.47 2.81 10.92
CA CYS A 180 -8.72 4.05 10.75
C CYS A 180 -9.68 5.21 11.01
N ILE A 181 -9.51 5.88 12.14
CA ILE A 181 -10.44 6.92 12.64
C ILE A 181 -10.04 8.33 12.18
N TYR A 182 -8.81 8.50 11.71
CA TYR A 182 -8.33 9.76 11.16
C TYR A 182 -7.13 9.51 10.25
N GLU A 183 -7.17 10.04 9.03
CA GLU A 183 -6.05 10.02 8.09
C GLU A 183 -5.78 11.43 7.56
N LEU A 184 -4.52 11.85 7.65
CA LEU A 184 -4.04 13.13 7.16
C LEU A 184 -3.21 12.94 5.89
N PRO A 185 -3.70 13.34 4.71
CA PRO A 185 -2.95 13.17 3.47
C PRO A 185 -1.70 14.06 3.42
N LEU A 186 -0.59 13.54 2.89
CA LEU A 186 0.63 14.32 2.65
C LEU A 186 0.40 15.55 1.75
N PRO A 187 -0.38 15.49 0.64
CA PRO A 187 -0.67 16.66 -0.18
C PRO A 187 -1.32 17.82 0.61
N PHE A 188 -2.19 17.50 1.58
CA PHE A 188 -2.82 18.51 2.42
C PHE A 188 -1.78 19.24 3.28
N MET A 189 -0.84 18.50 3.87
CA MET A 189 0.22 19.06 4.71
C MET A 189 1.12 20.03 3.95
N ILE A 190 1.45 19.69 2.70
CA ILE A 190 2.27 20.55 1.83
C ILE A 190 1.46 21.78 1.41
N LYS A 191 0.22 21.60 0.93
CA LYS A 191 -0.64 22.69 0.46
C LYS A 191 -0.95 23.73 1.55
N GLN A 192 -1.09 23.30 2.80
CA GLN A 192 -1.31 24.19 3.95
C GLN A 192 -0.03 24.78 4.55
N GLY A 193 1.14 24.48 3.98
CA GLY A 193 2.44 24.96 4.49
C GLY A 193 2.82 24.36 5.84
N TYR A 194 2.26 23.20 6.21
CA TYR A 194 2.63 22.48 7.43
C TYR A 194 3.89 21.63 7.25
N LEU A 195 4.23 21.30 6.00
CA LEU A 195 5.47 20.67 5.57
C LEU A 195 6.07 21.45 4.40
N THR A 196 7.38 21.32 4.23
CA THR A 196 8.13 21.86 3.10
C THR A 196 7.75 21.10 1.82
N GLU A 197 7.64 21.83 0.71
CA GLU A 197 7.34 21.27 -0.61
C GLU A 197 8.49 20.36 -1.09
N PRO A 198 8.20 19.10 -1.47
CA PRO A 198 9.16 18.22 -2.12
C PRO A 198 9.30 18.56 -3.61
N LYS A 199 10.54 18.65 -4.10
CA LYS A 199 10.87 18.73 -5.52
C LYS A 199 11.53 17.42 -5.95
N LEU A 200 10.77 16.60 -6.65
CA LEU A 200 11.25 15.34 -7.23
C LEU A 200 12.12 15.66 -8.45
N ILE A 201 13.37 15.19 -8.43
CA ILE A 201 14.26 15.27 -9.59
C ILE A 201 14.39 13.88 -10.18
N ASP A 202 14.11 13.76 -11.48
CA ASP A 202 14.34 12.53 -12.22
C ASP A 202 15.84 12.28 -12.37
N ALA A 203 16.31 11.12 -11.94
CA ALA A 203 17.71 10.69 -12.01
C ALA A 203 18.07 10.20 -13.43
N ALA A 204 17.71 10.96 -14.46
CA ALA A 204 17.78 10.55 -15.87
C ALA A 204 19.19 10.21 -16.37
N ILE A 205 20.25 10.71 -15.71
CA ILE A 205 21.63 10.61 -16.19
C ILE A 205 22.40 9.42 -15.58
N ALA A 206 22.23 9.17 -14.28
CA ALA A 206 22.93 8.10 -13.57
C ALA A 206 22.01 7.49 -12.51
N HIS A 207 21.47 6.30 -12.77
CA HIS A 207 20.66 5.54 -11.83
C HIS A 207 21.15 4.10 -11.77
N TYR A 208 20.81 3.42 -10.67
CA TYR A 208 20.97 1.98 -10.56
C TYR A 208 19.76 1.28 -11.16
N ASP A 209 20.01 0.22 -11.93
CA ASP A 209 18.97 -0.72 -12.33
C ASP A 209 18.98 -1.93 -11.37
N PHE A 210 18.07 -1.92 -10.41
CA PHE A 210 17.85 -3.04 -9.48
C PHE A 210 16.74 -3.99 -9.94
N SER A 211 16.20 -3.85 -11.17
CA SER A 211 15.06 -4.64 -11.67
C SER A 211 15.32 -6.15 -11.69
N SER A 212 16.59 -6.56 -11.78
CA SER A 212 17.00 -7.97 -11.73
C SER A 212 16.96 -8.60 -10.33
N LEU A 213 16.81 -7.80 -9.27
CA LEU A 213 16.81 -8.29 -7.89
C LEU A 213 15.38 -8.50 -7.38
N GLN A 214 15.16 -9.61 -6.67
CA GLN A 214 13.88 -9.90 -6.04
C GLN A 214 13.95 -9.58 -4.54
N PRO A 215 13.02 -8.76 -4.01
CA PRO A 215 12.91 -8.58 -2.57
C PRO A 215 12.36 -9.85 -1.92
N SER A 216 12.71 -10.07 -0.64
CA SER A 216 12.04 -11.05 0.21
C SER A 216 10.59 -10.64 0.48
N ASP A 217 9.79 -11.53 1.07
CA ASP A 217 8.40 -11.24 1.50
C ASP A 217 8.31 -10.04 2.46
N SER A 218 9.39 -9.76 3.19
CA SER A 218 9.52 -8.60 4.08
C SER A 218 9.86 -7.28 3.37
N GLY A 219 10.14 -7.32 2.07
CA GLY A 219 10.57 -6.19 1.26
C GLY A 219 12.06 -5.88 1.34
N SER A 220 12.85 -6.72 2.02
CA SER A 220 14.31 -6.58 2.12
C SER A 220 15.02 -7.30 0.97
N TYR A 221 16.08 -6.70 0.46
CA TYR A 221 16.92 -7.26 -0.60
C TYR A 221 18.12 -7.98 -0.01
N ASN A 222 18.62 -9.01 -0.69
CA ASN A 222 19.80 -9.72 -0.27
C ASN A 222 21.05 -8.83 -0.39
N GLU A 223 21.76 -8.64 0.71
CA GLU A 223 22.94 -7.75 0.76
C GLU A 223 24.07 -8.21 -0.17
N THR A 224 24.30 -9.52 -0.31
CA THR A 224 25.35 -10.06 -1.19
C THR A 224 25.03 -9.77 -2.66
N GLU A 225 23.77 -9.92 -3.05
CA GLU A 225 23.32 -9.63 -4.41
C GLU A 225 23.40 -8.13 -4.71
N LEU A 226 22.97 -7.27 -3.77
CA LEU A 226 23.11 -5.81 -3.88
C LEU A 226 24.56 -5.40 -4.07
N ASN A 227 25.46 -5.87 -3.20
CA ASN A 227 26.88 -5.58 -3.30
C ASN A 227 27.48 -6.06 -4.63
N SER A 228 27.05 -7.23 -5.12
CA SER A 228 27.53 -7.78 -6.39
C SER A 228 27.06 -6.95 -7.59
N LEU A 229 25.84 -6.44 -7.55
CA LEU A 229 25.29 -5.56 -8.59
C LEU A 229 26.01 -4.20 -8.59
N ILE A 230 26.09 -3.55 -7.43
CA ILE A 230 26.74 -2.23 -7.30
C ILE A 230 28.22 -2.31 -7.73
N ALA A 231 28.93 -3.36 -7.32
CA ALA A 231 30.34 -3.54 -7.69
C ALA A 231 30.58 -3.73 -9.20
N LYS A 232 29.57 -4.12 -9.98
CA LYS A 232 29.67 -4.18 -11.47
C LYS A 232 29.60 -2.78 -12.10
N HIS A 233 29.10 -1.79 -11.37
CA HIS A 233 28.82 -0.45 -11.86
C HIS A 233 29.48 0.69 -11.04
N PRO A 234 30.79 0.65 -10.72
CA PRO A 234 31.43 1.65 -9.85
C PRO A 234 31.43 3.06 -10.45
N ARG A 235 31.41 3.17 -11.80
CA ARG A 235 31.28 4.48 -12.48
C ARG A 235 29.94 5.16 -12.19
N VAL A 236 28.89 4.38 -11.93
CA VAL A 236 27.55 4.88 -11.60
C VAL A 236 27.56 5.50 -10.21
N THR A 237 28.13 4.83 -9.20
CA THR A 237 28.25 5.39 -7.83
C THR A 237 28.97 6.74 -7.84
N ARG A 238 30.08 6.82 -8.58
CA ARG A 238 30.84 8.07 -8.69
C ARG A 238 30.04 9.19 -9.37
N ALA A 239 29.39 8.89 -10.50
CA ALA A 239 28.56 9.88 -11.21
C ALA A 239 27.40 10.37 -10.33
N ILE A 240 26.77 9.47 -9.56
CA ILE A 240 25.73 9.82 -8.60
C ILE A 240 26.29 10.76 -7.51
N CYS A 241 27.46 10.46 -6.94
CA CYS A 241 28.09 11.32 -5.93
C CYS A 241 28.45 12.70 -6.49
N GLU A 242 28.95 12.76 -7.72
CA GLU A 242 29.23 14.03 -8.42
C GLU A 242 27.95 14.87 -8.57
N GLN A 243 26.83 14.25 -8.95
CA GLN A 243 25.54 14.92 -9.05
C GLN A 243 24.97 15.33 -7.68
N ILE A 244 25.13 14.51 -6.65
CA ILE A 244 24.75 14.86 -5.27
C ILE A 244 25.50 16.10 -4.80
N MET A 245 26.79 16.21 -5.11
CA MET A 245 27.59 17.40 -4.76
C MET A 245 27.16 18.64 -5.56
N GLU A 246 26.79 18.48 -6.84
CA GLU A 246 26.28 19.56 -7.68
C GLU A 246 24.99 20.16 -7.10
N PHE A 247 23.99 19.33 -6.82
CA PHE A 247 22.73 19.80 -6.23
C PHE A 247 22.85 20.16 -4.74
N GLY A 248 23.71 19.44 -4.00
CA GLY A 248 23.90 19.59 -2.57
C GLY A 248 24.77 20.79 -2.16
N GLY A 249 25.57 21.34 -3.09
CA GLY A 249 26.46 22.47 -2.82
C GLY A 249 25.73 23.76 -2.37
N GLN A 250 24.44 23.89 -2.65
CA GLN A 250 23.60 25.01 -2.23
C GLN A 250 22.63 24.66 -1.08
N ARG A 251 22.72 23.44 -0.56
CA ARG A 251 21.80 22.86 0.43
C ARG A 251 22.41 22.93 1.83
N GLU A 252 21.56 23.13 2.84
CA GLU A 252 21.98 23.20 4.24
C GLU A 252 22.24 21.81 4.84
N GLY A 253 21.55 20.78 4.36
CA GLY A 253 21.72 19.42 4.86
C GLY A 253 21.25 18.36 3.87
N VAL A 254 22.15 17.45 3.53
CA VAL A 254 21.94 16.37 2.56
C VAL A 254 22.00 15.03 3.27
N MET A 255 20.90 14.26 3.21
CA MET A 255 20.89 12.88 3.70
C MET A 255 20.98 11.89 2.55
N ILE A 256 21.92 10.96 2.65
CA ILE A 256 22.21 9.95 1.62
C ILE A 256 21.91 8.57 2.19
N PHE A 257 20.92 7.87 1.61
CA PHE A 257 20.48 6.55 2.04
C PHE A 257 21.11 5.48 1.15
N ALA A 258 22.19 4.87 1.65
CA ALA A 258 22.94 3.85 0.93
C ALA A 258 22.29 2.45 1.06
N ALA A 259 22.57 1.59 0.08
CA ALA A 259 22.01 0.23 0.02
C ALA A 259 22.59 -0.71 1.07
N THR A 260 23.90 -0.66 1.29
CA THR A 260 24.67 -1.58 2.16
C THR A 260 25.81 -0.83 2.84
N VAL A 261 26.44 -1.43 3.86
CA VAL A 261 27.60 -0.84 4.54
C VAL A 261 28.76 -0.62 3.58
N ARG A 262 29.05 -1.60 2.72
CA ARG A 262 30.10 -1.48 1.70
C ARG A 262 29.81 -0.36 0.71
N HIS A 263 28.56 -0.23 0.25
CA HIS A 263 28.17 0.86 -0.64
C HIS A 263 28.32 2.23 0.05
N ALA A 264 27.96 2.34 1.32
CA ALA A 264 28.11 3.59 2.08
C ALA A 264 29.58 3.99 2.26
N GLN A 265 30.48 3.01 2.45
CA GLN A 265 31.93 3.21 2.48
C GLN A 265 32.50 3.66 1.12
N GLU A 266 31.91 3.21 0.02
CA GLU A 266 32.26 3.69 -1.33
C GLU A 266 31.80 5.15 -1.52
N ILE A 267 30.54 5.45 -1.20
CA ILE A 267 29.95 6.79 -1.29
C ILE A 267 30.76 7.81 -0.49
N ILE A 268 31.05 7.52 0.79
CA ILE A 268 31.79 8.47 1.65
C ILE A 268 33.20 8.75 1.09
N GLY A 269 33.78 7.82 0.34
CA GLY A 269 35.07 8.00 -0.34
C GLY A 269 35.05 9.00 -1.50
N TYR A 270 33.87 9.30 -2.07
CA TYR A 270 33.69 10.27 -3.15
C TYR A 270 33.23 11.65 -2.67
N LEU A 271 32.79 11.78 -1.42
CA LEU A 271 32.30 13.04 -0.85
C LEU A 271 33.43 13.84 -0.17
N PRO A 272 33.25 15.16 0.06
CA PRO A 272 34.25 15.99 0.73
C PRO A 272 34.42 15.55 2.19
N LYS A 273 35.64 15.18 2.58
CA LYS A 273 35.93 14.59 3.91
C LYS A 273 35.53 15.47 5.08
N ASP A 274 35.71 16.78 4.96
CA ASP A 274 35.44 17.73 6.05
C ASP A 274 33.97 18.11 6.17
N GLU A 275 33.14 17.76 5.18
CA GLU A 275 31.70 18.08 5.15
C GLU A 275 30.82 16.84 5.23
N SER A 276 31.39 15.64 5.38
CA SER A 276 30.66 14.38 5.25
C SER A 276 30.88 13.44 6.43
N ALA A 277 29.82 12.74 6.83
CA ALA A 277 29.89 11.71 7.86
C ALA A 277 29.10 10.45 7.48
N LEU A 278 29.53 9.32 8.03
CA LEU A 278 28.90 8.02 7.85
C LEU A 278 28.39 7.49 9.19
N ILE A 279 27.11 7.12 9.25
CA ILE A 279 26.52 6.41 10.38
C ILE A 279 25.98 5.07 9.90
N ILE A 280 26.42 3.97 10.52
CA ILE A 280 25.98 2.60 10.25
C ILE A 280 25.54 1.91 11.55
N GLY A 281 25.08 0.65 11.49
CA GLY A 281 24.66 -0.10 12.67
C GLY A 281 25.76 -0.19 13.74
N ASP A 282 27.00 -0.46 13.31
CA ASP A 282 28.16 -0.66 14.18
C ASP A 282 28.83 0.65 14.63
N THR A 283 28.29 1.82 14.29
CA THR A 283 28.80 3.09 14.81
C THR A 283 28.54 3.16 16.31
N GLU A 284 29.62 3.25 17.08
CA GLU A 284 29.64 3.41 18.54
C GLU A 284 28.69 4.52 19.02
N SER A 285 28.09 4.34 20.19
CA SER A 285 27.00 5.21 20.68
C SER A 285 27.42 6.67 20.82
N ASP A 286 28.59 6.91 21.43
CA ASP A 286 29.12 8.27 21.68
C ASP A 286 29.50 8.96 20.36
N GLU A 287 30.09 8.21 19.43
CA GLU A 287 30.46 8.72 18.11
C GLU A 287 29.21 9.03 17.28
N ARG A 288 28.20 8.16 17.31
CA ARG A 288 26.91 8.39 16.66
C ARG A 288 26.27 9.67 17.18
N GLU A 289 26.25 9.88 18.50
CA GLU A 289 25.71 11.10 19.09
C GLU A 289 26.48 12.33 18.65
N ARG A 290 27.82 12.28 18.68
CA ARG A 290 28.69 13.38 18.22
C ARG A 290 28.39 13.76 16.76
N LEU A 291 28.32 12.78 15.86
CA LEU A 291 28.04 13.01 14.44
C LEU A 291 26.62 13.55 14.21
N ILE A 292 25.63 13.04 14.94
CA ILE A 292 24.26 13.55 14.92
C ILE A 292 24.22 15.02 15.35
N GLN A 293 24.92 15.39 16.42
CA GLN A 293 24.95 16.77 16.90
C GLN A 293 25.67 17.70 15.92
N ALA A 294 26.82 17.28 15.38
CA ALA A 294 27.56 18.05 14.38
C ALA A 294 26.71 18.31 13.12
N PHE A 295 25.97 17.30 12.65
CA PHE A 295 25.02 17.47 11.54
C PHE A 295 23.85 18.40 11.90
N LYS A 296 23.22 18.22 13.08
CA LYS A 296 22.16 19.13 13.57
C LYS A 296 22.61 20.59 13.66
N GLN A 297 23.88 20.82 13.97
CA GLN A 297 24.53 22.13 14.06
C GLN A 297 25.05 22.66 12.71
N LYS A 298 24.77 21.97 11.59
CA LYS A 298 25.21 22.34 10.24
C LYS A 298 26.73 22.37 10.05
N GLN A 299 27.48 21.63 10.88
CA GLN A 299 28.94 21.48 10.73
C GLN A 299 29.30 20.41 9.69
N ILE A 300 28.37 19.50 9.43
CA ILE A 300 28.44 18.45 8.42
C ILE A 300 27.30 18.70 7.44
N ARG A 301 27.58 18.66 6.14
CA ARG A 301 26.57 18.85 5.10
C ARG A 301 26.01 17.53 4.60
N TYR A 302 26.85 16.51 4.41
CA TYR A 302 26.44 15.22 3.84
C TYR A 302 26.43 14.13 4.92
N LEU A 303 25.26 13.55 5.19
CA LEU A 303 25.11 12.45 6.14
C LEU A 303 24.72 11.16 5.42
N VAL A 304 25.70 10.28 5.25
CA VAL A 304 25.50 8.95 4.67
C VAL A 304 25.04 8.00 5.77
N ASN A 305 23.99 7.22 5.48
CA ASN A 305 23.45 6.24 6.42
C ASN A 305 23.04 4.92 5.75
N VAL A 306 23.07 3.85 6.52
CA VAL A 306 22.57 2.51 6.13
C VAL A 306 21.63 1.98 7.18
N ALA A 307 20.33 1.97 6.89
CA ALA A 307 19.27 1.45 7.76
C ALA A 307 19.23 2.06 9.18
N VAL A 308 19.95 3.15 9.40
CA VAL A 308 20.01 3.93 10.64
C VAL A 308 19.54 5.34 10.30
N LEU A 309 18.88 6.04 11.22
CA LEU A 309 18.24 7.36 11.00
C LEU A 309 16.93 7.36 10.18
N THR A 310 16.41 6.19 9.80
CA THR A 310 15.07 6.07 9.21
C THR A 310 13.97 6.34 10.23
N THR A 311 14.25 6.18 11.54
CA THR A 311 13.33 6.42 12.67
C THR A 311 14.04 7.21 13.78
N GLY A 312 13.30 7.97 14.60
CA GLY A 312 13.83 8.67 15.77
C GLY A 312 14.82 9.83 15.51
N PHE A 313 15.08 10.18 14.25
CA PHE A 313 15.99 11.28 13.88
C PHE A 313 15.22 12.54 13.48
N ASP A 314 15.68 13.70 13.98
CA ASP A 314 15.09 15.01 13.76
C ASP A 314 16.16 16.06 13.39
N ALA A 315 16.18 16.48 12.13
CA ALA A 315 17.03 17.55 11.62
C ALA A 315 16.22 18.41 10.63
N PRO A 316 15.52 19.47 11.09
CA PRO A 316 14.60 20.22 10.23
C PRO A 316 15.26 20.94 9.04
N HIS A 317 16.55 21.28 9.17
CA HIS A 317 17.32 21.97 8.14
C HIS A 317 17.63 21.10 6.91
N VAL A 318 17.44 19.77 6.97
CA VAL A 318 17.69 18.86 5.84
C VAL A 318 16.80 19.23 4.67
N ASP A 319 17.38 19.66 3.56
CA ASP A 319 16.71 20.18 2.37
C ASP A 319 17.08 19.40 1.10
N MET A 320 17.78 18.27 1.25
CA MET A 320 17.97 17.28 0.18
C MET A 320 18.02 15.85 0.71
N ILE A 321 17.32 14.95 0.03
CA ILE A 321 17.31 13.50 0.28
C ILE A 321 17.75 12.78 -1.00
N ALA A 322 18.81 11.99 -0.90
CA ALA A 322 19.31 11.12 -1.97
C ALA A 322 19.09 9.64 -1.59
N ILE A 323 18.33 8.91 -2.39
CA ILE A 323 17.97 7.51 -2.15
C ILE A 323 18.77 6.64 -3.12
N LEU A 324 19.80 5.94 -2.62
CA LEU A 324 20.69 5.07 -3.41
C LEU A 324 20.46 3.59 -3.06
N ARG A 325 19.26 3.28 -2.56
CA ARG A 325 18.89 1.94 -2.12
C ARG A 325 17.55 1.54 -2.73
N PRO A 326 17.42 0.33 -3.28
CA PRO A 326 16.13 -0.16 -3.70
C PRO A 326 15.25 -0.34 -2.47
N THR A 327 13.99 0.05 -2.59
CA THR A 327 13.02 -0.04 -1.52
C THR A 327 11.73 -0.63 -2.07
N ALA A 328 11.34 -1.80 -1.56
CA ALA A 328 10.04 -2.40 -1.87
C ALA A 328 8.95 -1.98 -0.86
N SER A 329 9.32 -1.21 0.18
CA SER A 329 8.42 -0.75 1.24
C SER A 329 8.09 0.73 1.07
N VAL A 330 6.83 1.00 0.71
CA VAL A 330 6.22 2.35 0.76
C VAL A 330 6.50 3.03 2.10
N SER A 331 6.37 2.28 3.19
CA SER A 331 6.60 2.76 4.55
C SER A 331 7.97 3.36 4.73
N LEU A 332 9.00 2.62 4.30
CA LEU A 332 10.38 3.08 4.37
C LEU A 332 10.61 4.30 3.46
N PHE A 333 10.06 4.28 2.25
CA PHE A 333 10.18 5.41 1.31
C PHE A 333 9.59 6.70 1.90
N GLN A 334 8.36 6.66 2.42
CA GLN A 334 7.72 7.82 3.04
C GLN A 334 8.42 8.27 4.34
N GLN A 335 8.99 7.34 5.11
CA GLN A 335 9.82 7.68 6.27
C GLN A 335 11.09 8.43 5.86
N ILE A 336 11.78 7.97 4.81
CA ILE A 336 12.99 8.59 4.25
C ILE A 336 12.68 10.00 3.76
N VAL A 337 11.71 10.12 2.83
CA VAL A 337 11.34 11.42 2.24
C VAL A 337 10.85 12.38 3.32
N GLY A 338 10.03 11.90 4.25
CA GLY A 338 9.49 12.69 5.34
C GLY A 338 10.53 13.31 6.30
N ARG A 339 11.79 12.85 6.29
CA ARG A 339 12.89 13.52 7.03
C ARG A 339 13.21 14.89 6.44
N GLY A 340 13.13 15.01 5.12
CA GLY A 340 13.38 16.26 4.39
C GLY A 340 12.19 17.22 4.36
N LEU A 341 10.98 16.81 4.74
CA LEU A 341 9.78 17.65 4.60
C LEU A 341 9.48 18.54 5.81
N ARG A 342 10.26 18.46 6.89
CA ARG A 342 10.06 19.33 8.06
C ARG A 342 10.32 20.80 7.70
N LEU A 343 9.60 21.71 8.35
CA LEU A 343 9.80 23.15 8.20
C LEU A 343 11.08 23.59 8.91
N SER A 344 11.82 24.50 8.30
CA SER A 344 13.00 25.15 8.88
C SER A 344 13.07 26.61 8.40
N PRO A 345 13.54 27.57 9.21
CA PRO A 345 13.74 28.94 8.77
C PRO A 345 14.59 29.00 7.49
N GLY A 346 14.12 29.74 6.48
CA GLY A 346 14.82 29.93 5.19
C GLY A 346 14.64 28.78 4.18
N LYS A 347 14.03 27.66 4.57
CA LYS A 347 13.86 26.50 3.69
C LYS A 347 12.60 26.63 2.84
N THR A 348 12.77 26.69 1.53
CA THR A 348 11.68 26.83 0.54
C THR A 348 11.20 25.51 -0.03
N ASP A 349 12.13 24.57 -0.24
CA ASP A 349 11.86 23.26 -0.83
C ASP A 349 12.81 22.20 -0.27
N CYS A 350 12.47 20.94 -0.52
CA CYS A 350 13.36 19.80 -0.29
C CYS A 350 13.53 19.02 -1.59
N LEU A 351 14.78 18.86 -2.07
CA LEU A 351 15.06 18.01 -3.23
C LEU A 351 14.98 16.55 -2.83
N ILE A 352 14.25 15.77 -3.61
CA ILE A 352 14.16 14.32 -3.46
C ILE A 352 14.66 13.70 -4.75
N ILE A 353 15.78 12.96 -4.66
CA ILE A 353 16.36 12.26 -5.81
C ILE A 353 16.41 10.77 -5.49
N ASP A 354 15.68 9.98 -6.28
CA ASP A 354 15.67 8.52 -6.19
C ASP A 354 16.53 7.90 -7.29
N TYR A 355 17.73 7.48 -6.90
CA TYR A 355 18.71 6.84 -7.77
C TYR A 355 18.50 5.34 -7.92
N ALA A 356 17.55 4.77 -7.19
CA ALA A 356 17.23 3.34 -7.20
C ALA A 356 15.90 3.03 -7.90
N SER A 357 15.22 4.06 -8.44
CA SER A 357 13.96 3.95 -9.18
C SER A 357 12.91 3.13 -8.42
N SER A 358 12.63 3.48 -7.16
CA SER A 358 11.70 2.75 -6.30
C SER A 358 10.27 2.70 -6.85
N GLY A 359 9.93 3.61 -7.77
CA GLY A 359 8.66 3.60 -8.50
C GLY A 359 7.43 4.02 -7.68
N PHE A 360 7.65 4.56 -6.47
CA PHE A 360 6.57 5.05 -5.62
C PHE A 360 6.18 6.49 -5.96
N ASP A 361 4.88 6.71 -6.14
CA ASP A 361 4.31 8.05 -6.13
C ASP A 361 4.29 8.56 -4.68
N LEU A 362 4.97 9.68 -4.41
CA LEU A 362 5.03 10.29 -3.08
C LEU A 362 3.64 10.67 -2.54
N PHE A 363 2.72 11.04 -3.42
CA PHE A 363 1.39 11.53 -3.08
C PHE A 363 0.33 10.42 -3.04
N HIS A 364 0.52 9.34 -3.80
CA HIS A 364 -0.40 8.19 -3.85
C HIS A 364 0.30 6.82 -3.75
N PRO A 365 1.07 6.56 -2.70
CA PRO A 365 1.90 5.36 -2.68
C PRO A 365 1.14 4.06 -2.36
N GLU A 366 -0.14 4.13 -1.96
CA GLU A 366 -0.88 3.00 -1.40
C GLU A 366 -2.21 2.73 -2.13
N VAL A 367 -2.16 2.31 -3.40
CA VAL A 367 -3.35 1.76 -4.11
C VAL A 367 -3.70 0.32 -3.63
N GLY A 368 -2.99 -0.19 -2.61
CA GLY A 368 -3.31 -1.42 -1.88
C GLY A 368 -2.99 -2.75 -2.59
N LYS A 369 -2.69 -2.72 -3.90
CA LYS A 369 -2.18 -3.86 -4.67
C LYS A 369 -0.90 -3.46 -5.40
N PRO A 370 -0.01 -4.41 -5.76
CA PRO A 370 1.14 -4.12 -6.61
C PRO A 370 0.70 -3.44 -7.91
N ARG A 371 1.50 -2.48 -8.36
CA ARG A 371 1.30 -1.84 -9.65
C ARG A 371 1.36 -2.92 -10.75
N PRO A 372 0.32 -3.12 -11.58
CA PRO A 372 0.28 -4.20 -12.57
C PRO A 372 1.39 -4.08 -13.62
N ASP A 373 1.63 -2.86 -14.10
CA ASP A 373 2.69 -2.54 -15.06
C ASP A 373 3.18 -1.09 -14.87
N SER A 374 4.31 -0.74 -15.49
CA SER A 374 4.93 0.59 -15.39
C SER A 374 4.10 1.74 -15.99
N ASN A 375 3.03 1.43 -16.71
CA ASN A 375 2.16 2.41 -17.37
C ASN A 375 0.85 2.61 -16.61
N SER A 376 0.63 1.84 -15.54
CA SER A 376 -0.58 1.94 -14.73
C SER A 376 -0.49 3.10 -13.76
N GLU A 377 -1.56 3.85 -13.57
CA GLU A 377 -1.66 4.95 -12.61
C GLU A 377 -2.92 4.81 -11.74
N PRO A 378 -3.03 5.52 -10.60
CA PRO A 378 -4.24 5.54 -9.81
C PRO A 378 -5.38 6.22 -10.57
N VAL A 379 -6.48 5.49 -10.80
CA VAL A 379 -7.69 5.97 -11.48
C VAL A 379 -8.90 5.90 -10.55
N GLN A 380 -9.78 6.88 -10.67
CA GLN A 380 -11.04 6.91 -9.93
C GLN A 380 -12.15 6.20 -10.71
N VAL A 381 -12.79 5.21 -10.08
CA VAL A 381 -13.88 4.42 -10.67
C VAL A 381 -15.08 4.42 -9.73
N PHE A 382 -16.17 5.02 -10.16
CA PHE A 382 -17.42 5.00 -9.40
C PHE A 382 -18.07 3.62 -9.45
N CYS A 383 -18.53 3.13 -8.30
CA CYS A 383 -19.29 1.89 -8.20
C CYS A 383 -20.70 2.09 -8.77
N PRO A 384 -21.12 1.32 -9.79
CA PRO A 384 -22.49 1.37 -10.29
C PRO A 384 -23.54 0.87 -9.28
N GLY A 385 -23.12 0.05 -8.30
CA GLY A 385 -24.00 -0.46 -7.24
C GLY A 385 -24.31 0.57 -6.16
N CYS A 386 -23.28 1.13 -5.52
CA CYS A 386 -23.45 2.03 -4.36
C CYS A 386 -23.00 3.49 -4.59
N GLY A 387 -22.48 3.82 -5.78
CA GLY A 387 -21.99 5.16 -6.10
C GLY A 387 -20.62 5.52 -5.50
N HIS A 388 -20.01 4.63 -4.70
CA HIS A 388 -18.73 4.89 -4.06
C HIS A 388 -17.60 5.15 -5.07
N ALA A 389 -16.78 6.18 -4.84
CA ALA A 389 -15.62 6.51 -5.67
C ALA A 389 -14.41 5.66 -5.25
N ASN A 390 -14.14 4.58 -5.99
CA ASN A 390 -13.01 3.69 -5.73
C ASN A 390 -11.74 4.26 -6.38
N ILE A 391 -10.59 3.99 -5.77
CA ILE A 391 -9.28 4.25 -6.39
C ILE A 391 -8.63 2.90 -6.69
N PHE A 392 -8.40 2.65 -7.98
CA PHE A 392 -7.76 1.43 -8.48
C PHE A 392 -6.55 1.78 -9.33
N TRP A 393 -5.69 0.80 -9.60
CA TRP A 393 -4.75 0.92 -10.71
C TRP A 393 -5.54 0.89 -12.03
N GLY A 394 -5.12 1.68 -13.01
CA GLY A 394 -5.71 1.70 -14.35
C GLY A 394 -4.84 2.48 -15.33
N LYS A 395 -5.40 2.77 -16.50
CA LYS A 395 -4.76 3.55 -17.57
C LYS A 395 -5.71 4.63 -18.03
N THR A 396 -5.22 5.84 -18.26
CA THR A 396 -6.01 6.89 -18.90
C THR A 396 -5.55 7.20 -20.32
N ASP A 397 -6.43 7.85 -21.08
CA ASP A 397 -6.04 8.51 -22.34
C ASP A 397 -5.30 9.83 -22.06
N ALA A 398 -4.95 10.54 -23.13
CA ALA A 398 -4.25 11.83 -23.04
C ALA A 398 -5.12 12.92 -22.37
N GLU A 399 -6.43 12.74 -22.38
CA GLU A 399 -7.43 13.62 -21.77
C GLU A 399 -7.73 13.26 -20.31
N GLY A 400 -7.14 12.19 -19.78
CA GLY A 400 -7.32 11.71 -18.41
C GLY A 400 -8.57 10.86 -18.19
N GLN A 401 -9.25 10.40 -19.25
CA GLN A 401 -10.37 9.46 -19.13
C GLN A 401 -9.87 8.04 -18.93
N VAL A 402 -10.51 7.31 -18.02
CA VAL A 402 -10.15 5.92 -17.71
C VAL A 402 -10.46 5.02 -18.90
N ILE A 403 -9.42 4.43 -19.49
CA ILE A 403 -9.49 3.43 -20.56
C ILE A 403 -9.71 2.03 -19.96
N GLU A 404 -8.94 1.71 -18.92
CA GLU A 404 -8.94 0.40 -18.26
C GLU A 404 -8.74 0.58 -16.75
N HIS A 405 -9.32 -0.30 -15.94
CA HIS A 405 -8.98 -0.39 -14.51
C HIS A 405 -8.83 -1.84 -14.03
N PHE A 406 -8.02 -2.03 -13.00
CA PHE A 406 -7.67 -3.31 -12.40
C PHE A 406 -8.39 -3.58 -11.07
N GLY A 407 -9.38 -2.74 -10.71
CA GLY A 407 -10.28 -2.99 -9.60
C GLY A 407 -11.10 -4.28 -9.78
N ARG A 408 -11.27 -5.05 -8.69
CA ARG A 408 -12.05 -6.30 -8.69
C ARG A 408 -13.41 -6.17 -7.99
N ARG A 409 -13.44 -5.53 -6.83
CA ARG A 409 -14.62 -5.36 -5.98
C ARG A 409 -14.68 -3.93 -5.46
N CYS A 410 -15.89 -3.41 -5.28
CA CYS A 410 -16.09 -2.12 -4.65
C CYS A 410 -15.55 -2.09 -3.22
N GLN A 411 -14.87 -1.00 -2.86
CA GLN A 411 -14.32 -0.73 -1.53
C GLN A 411 -15.31 0.00 -0.62
N GLY A 412 -16.48 0.42 -1.12
CA GLY A 412 -17.44 1.19 -0.35
C GLY A 412 -18.05 0.40 0.80
N LEU A 413 -18.17 1.05 1.96
CA LEU A 413 -18.92 0.57 3.11
C LEU A 413 -20.36 1.04 3.04
N LEU A 414 -21.27 0.12 3.36
CA LEU A 414 -22.68 0.36 3.57
C LEU A 414 -22.92 0.31 5.08
N GLU A 415 -23.30 1.44 5.66
CA GLU A 415 -23.71 1.53 7.06
C GLU A 415 -25.23 1.34 7.14
N MET A 416 -25.68 0.36 7.92
CA MET A 416 -27.09 0.14 8.23
C MET A 416 -27.28 0.31 9.74
N GLU A 417 -28.34 1.00 10.16
CA GLU A 417 -28.57 1.28 11.58
C GLU A 417 -28.69 -0.03 12.38
N GLY A 418 -27.81 -0.21 13.37
CA GLY A 418 -27.82 -1.37 14.28
C GLY A 418 -27.11 -2.62 13.75
N GLU A 419 -26.54 -2.59 12.54
CA GLU A 419 -25.77 -3.69 11.96
C GLU A 419 -24.28 -3.36 11.84
N THR A 420 -23.44 -4.39 11.77
CA THR A 420 -22.03 -4.23 11.44
C THR A 420 -21.89 -3.70 10.01
N PRO A 421 -21.02 -2.70 9.76
CA PRO A 421 -20.80 -2.16 8.42
C PRO A 421 -20.46 -3.28 7.43
N GLN A 422 -21.13 -3.29 6.28
CA GLN A 422 -20.90 -4.30 5.24
C GLN A 422 -20.23 -3.68 4.01
N GLN A 423 -19.23 -4.36 3.47
CA GLN A 423 -18.64 -3.97 2.20
C GLN A 423 -19.64 -4.19 1.07
N CYS A 424 -19.77 -3.21 0.17
CA CYS A 424 -20.52 -3.36 -1.07
C CYS A 424 -20.11 -4.66 -1.80
N ASP A 425 -21.11 -5.42 -2.24
CA ASP A 425 -20.97 -6.70 -2.90
C ASP A 425 -20.71 -6.57 -4.41
N TYR A 426 -20.79 -5.35 -4.95
CA TYR A 426 -20.56 -5.07 -6.36
C TYR A 426 -19.15 -5.48 -6.79
N ARG A 427 -19.09 -6.36 -7.79
CA ARG A 427 -17.85 -6.82 -8.41
C ARG A 427 -17.68 -6.21 -9.79
N PHE A 428 -16.52 -5.61 -10.01
CA PHE A 428 -16.09 -5.17 -11.33
C PHE A 428 -15.57 -6.36 -12.16
N ARG A 429 -14.87 -7.29 -11.49
CA ARG A 429 -14.35 -8.54 -12.07
C ARG A 429 -14.87 -9.72 -11.26
N PHE A 430 -15.41 -10.73 -11.94
CA PHE A 430 -16.07 -11.85 -11.27
C PHE A 430 -16.09 -13.12 -12.12
N LYS A 431 -16.20 -14.24 -11.43
CA LYS A 431 -16.62 -15.52 -12.01
C LYS A 431 -18.02 -15.89 -11.57
N GLU A 432 -18.83 -16.32 -12.54
CA GLU A 432 -20.20 -16.73 -12.29
C GLU A 432 -20.21 -18.17 -11.73
N CYS A 433 -20.98 -18.40 -10.66
CA CYS A 433 -21.17 -19.77 -10.16
C CYS A 433 -22.00 -20.57 -11.15
N PRO A 434 -21.55 -21.77 -11.61
CA PRO A 434 -22.31 -22.57 -12.56
C PRO A 434 -23.59 -23.18 -11.95
N HIS A 435 -23.71 -23.18 -10.61
CA HIS A 435 -24.85 -23.75 -9.90
C HIS A 435 -25.95 -22.72 -9.60
N CYS A 436 -25.58 -21.53 -9.10
CA CYS A 436 -26.54 -20.51 -8.67
C CYS A 436 -26.48 -19.19 -9.45
N GLY A 437 -25.49 -18.99 -10.32
CA GLY A 437 -25.32 -17.76 -11.08
C GLY A 437 -24.71 -16.58 -10.29
N ALA A 438 -24.33 -16.78 -9.03
CA ALA A 438 -23.76 -15.72 -8.20
C ALA A 438 -22.41 -15.22 -8.73
N GLU A 439 -22.14 -13.91 -8.59
CA GLU A 439 -20.86 -13.29 -8.94
C GLU A 439 -19.84 -13.52 -7.80
N ASN A 440 -18.79 -14.29 -8.05
CA ASN A 440 -17.76 -14.61 -7.05
C ASN A 440 -16.45 -13.91 -7.39
N ASP A 441 -15.60 -13.71 -6.37
CA ASP A 441 -14.23 -13.26 -6.62
C ASP A 441 -13.52 -14.24 -7.57
N ILE A 442 -12.69 -13.72 -8.47
CA ILE A 442 -11.98 -14.53 -9.46
C ILE A 442 -11.11 -15.62 -8.79
N ALA A 443 -10.61 -15.37 -7.58
CA ALA A 443 -9.84 -16.33 -6.79
C ALA A 443 -10.69 -17.30 -5.93
N ALA A 444 -12.01 -17.12 -5.84
CA ALA A 444 -12.86 -17.87 -4.92
C ALA A 444 -12.96 -19.37 -5.28
N ARG A 445 -12.58 -20.28 -4.39
CA ARG A 445 -12.71 -21.73 -4.66
C ARG A 445 -14.14 -22.25 -4.47
N ASN A 446 -14.91 -21.58 -3.64
CA ASN A 446 -16.28 -21.93 -3.31
C ASN A 446 -17.18 -20.71 -3.54
N CYS A 447 -18.43 -20.98 -3.90
CA CYS A 447 -19.39 -19.92 -4.12
C CYS A 447 -19.79 -19.31 -2.77
N HIS A 448 -19.67 -17.98 -2.65
CA HIS A 448 -20.06 -17.28 -1.42
C HIS A 448 -21.57 -17.39 -1.11
N GLN A 449 -22.40 -17.70 -2.09
CA GLN A 449 -23.85 -17.82 -1.94
C GLN A 449 -24.32 -19.26 -1.70
N CYS A 450 -23.88 -20.22 -2.52
CA CYS A 450 -24.37 -21.61 -2.42
C CYS A 450 -23.34 -22.61 -1.86
N GLY A 451 -22.12 -22.20 -1.54
CA GLY A 451 -21.06 -23.05 -0.97
C GLY A 451 -20.41 -24.04 -1.95
N GLU A 452 -21.07 -24.34 -3.06
CA GLU A 452 -20.56 -25.24 -4.11
C GLU A 452 -19.21 -24.78 -4.67
N ALA A 453 -18.38 -25.75 -5.06
CA ALA A 453 -17.07 -25.47 -5.65
C ALA A 453 -17.25 -24.67 -6.96
N VAL A 454 -16.56 -23.54 -7.07
CA VAL A 454 -16.46 -22.82 -8.34
C VAL A 454 -15.35 -23.46 -9.14
N VAL A 455 -15.65 -23.78 -10.41
CA VAL A 455 -14.71 -24.46 -11.29
C VAL A 455 -13.41 -23.66 -11.41
N ASP A 456 -12.29 -24.34 -11.14
CA ASP A 456 -10.96 -23.78 -11.32
C ASP A 456 -10.66 -23.64 -12.83
N PRO A 457 -10.31 -22.42 -13.30
CA PRO A 457 -10.08 -22.20 -14.72
C PRO A 457 -8.86 -22.96 -15.26
N ASP A 458 -7.83 -23.24 -14.45
CA ASP A 458 -6.69 -24.07 -14.86
C ASP A 458 -7.13 -25.50 -15.14
N ASP A 459 -7.96 -26.06 -14.27
CA ASP A 459 -8.47 -27.42 -14.44
C ASP A 459 -9.36 -27.51 -15.68
N LEU A 460 -10.16 -26.48 -15.92
CA LEU A 460 -11.03 -26.39 -17.09
C LEU A 460 -10.21 -26.31 -18.39
N LEU A 461 -9.17 -25.46 -18.44
CA LEU A 461 -8.23 -25.40 -19.57
C LEU A 461 -7.47 -26.70 -19.76
N LYS A 462 -6.95 -27.30 -18.69
CA LYS A 462 -6.23 -28.58 -18.72
C LYS A 462 -7.10 -29.69 -19.32
N ARG A 463 -8.35 -29.81 -18.86
CA ARG A 463 -9.30 -30.81 -19.39
C ARG A 463 -9.62 -30.54 -20.86
N ALA A 464 -9.83 -29.28 -21.24
CA ALA A 464 -10.11 -28.92 -22.63
C ALA A 464 -8.94 -29.26 -23.56
N LEU A 465 -7.70 -28.95 -23.18
CA LEU A 465 -6.50 -29.24 -23.97
C LEU A 465 -6.24 -30.75 -24.16
N GLN A 466 -6.75 -31.60 -23.27
CA GLN A 466 -6.65 -33.06 -23.38
C GLN A 466 -7.68 -33.68 -24.34
N LEU A 467 -8.71 -32.95 -24.73
CA LEU A 467 -9.81 -33.45 -25.54
C LEU A 467 -9.58 -33.18 -27.02
N LYS A 468 -9.57 -34.25 -27.84
CA LYS A 468 -9.39 -34.16 -29.30
C LYS A 468 -10.51 -33.41 -30.03
N ASP A 469 -11.67 -33.29 -29.40
CA ASP A 469 -12.87 -32.63 -29.91
C ASP A 469 -13.15 -31.30 -29.19
N ALA A 470 -12.15 -30.72 -28.53
CA ALA A 470 -12.17 -29.37 -28.00
C ALA A 470 -11.20 -28.46 -28.78
N LEU A 471 -11.53 -27.18 -28.84
CA LEU A 471 -10.69 -26.11 -29.35
C LEU A 471 -10.56 -25.07 -28.24
N VAL A 472 -9.33 -24.63 -27.96
CA VAL A 472 -9.04 -23.58 -26.98
C VAL A 472 -8.42 -22.42 -27.74
N ILE A 473 -9.16 -21.33 -27.85
CA ILE A 473 -8.67 -20.07 -28.41
C ILE A 473 -8.11 -19.24 -27.26
N ARG A 474 -6.84 -18.90 -27.35
CA ARG A 474 -6.22 -17.87 -26.52
C ARG A 474 -6.50 -16.53 -27.19
N CYS A 475 -7.43 -15.76 -26.63
CA CYS A 475 -7.98 -14.60 -27.31
C CYS A 475 -7.04 -13.38 -27.19
N ALA A 476 -6.65 -12.84 -28.34
CA ALA A 476 -5.96 -11.56 -28.47
C ALA A 476 -6.94 -10.40 -28.71
N GLY A 477 -8.14 -10.69 -29.22
CA GLY A 477 -9.15 -9.68 -29.50
C GLY A 477 -10.54 -10.25 -29.75
N VAL A 478 -11.53 -9.37 -29.80
CA VAL A 478 -12.91 -9.69 -30.12
C VAL A 478 -13.47 -8.66 -31.11
N SER A 479 -14.28 -9.11 -32.05
CA SER A 479 -14.97 -8.25 -33.01
C SER A 479 -16.45 -8.61 -33.13
N PHE A 480 -17.26 -7.63 -33.48
CA PHE A 480 -18.71 -7.74 -33.53
C PHE A 480 -19.20 -7.33 -34.91
N SER A 481 -20.15 -8.09 -35.44
CA SER A 481 -20.85 -7.76 -36.68
C SER A 481 -22.34 -8.06 -36.56
N ASN A 482 -23.17 -7.28 -37.24
CA ASN A 482 -24.61 -7.47 -37.27
C ASN A 482 -25.04 -8.00 -38.64
N THR A 483 -25.96 -8.97 -38.66
CA THR A 483 -26.69 -9.36 -39.86
C THR A 483 -28.15 -9.59 -39.49
N ASN A 484 -29.03 -8.66 -39.87
CA ASN A 484 -30.48 -8.73 -39.64
C ASN A 484 -30.88 -8.95 -38.16
N GLY A 485 -30.22 -8.26 -37.23
CA GLY A 485 -30.49 -8.36 -35.78
C GLY A 485 -29.79 -9.55 -35.10
N ARG A 486 -29.09 -10.37 -35.88
CA ARG A 486 -28.21 -11.42 -35.38
C ARG A 486 -26.80 -10.87 -35.22
N LEU A 487 -26.40 -10.73 -33.97
CA LEU A 487 -25.05 -10.34 -33.59
C LEU A 487 -24.12 -11.55 -33.74
N ARG A 488 -23.08 -11.42 -34.55
CA ARG A 488 -21.99 -12.37 -34.65
C ARG A 488 -20.77 -11.83 -33.90
N ILE A 489 -20.24 -12.64 -33.00
CA ILE A 489 -19.04 -12.35 -32.22
C ILE A 489 -17.92 -13.23 -32.77
N ILE A 490 -16.77 -12.65 -33.08
CA ILE A 490 -15.59 -13.36 -33.57
C ILE A 490 -14.45 -13.13 -32.58
N TYR A 491 -13.92 -14.23 -32.06
CA TYR A 491 -12.74 -14.28 -31.20
C TYR A 491 -11.52 -14.55 -32.05
N HIS A 492 -10.50 -13.72 -31.89
CA HIS A 492 -9.25 -13.77 -32.64
C HIS A 492 -8.14 -14.27 -31.71
N ASP A 493 -7.37 -15.25 -32.17
CA ASP A 493 -6.14 -15.65 -31.48
C ASP A 493 -4.92 -14.83 -31.93
N GLU A 494 -3.74 -15.13 -31.39
CA GLU A 494 -2.47 -14.46 -31.76
C GLU A 494 -1.92 -14.89 -33.13
N GLN A 495 -2.44 -15.98 -33.70
CA GLN A 495 -1.94 -16.65 -34.91
C GLN A 495 -2.90 -16.49 -36.11
N GLY A 496 -4.02 -15.79 -35.93
CA GLY A 496 -5.07 -15.57 -36.93
C GLY A 496 -6.16 -16.64 -36.99
N GLU A 497 -6.20 -17.61 -36.06
CA GLU A 497 -7.35 -18.50 -35.91
C GLU A 497 -8.56 -17.75 -35.34
N GLU A 498 -9.71 -17.97 -35.98
CA GLU A 498 -10.98 -17.37 -35.60
C GLU A 498 -11.96 -18.42 -35.06
N LEU A 499 -12.64 -18.05 -33.97
CA LEU A 499 -13.80 -18.79 -33.47
C LEU A 499 -14.97 -17.83 -33.35
N SER A 500 -16.11 -18.19 -33.92
CA SER A 500 -17.29 -17.32 -33.90
C SER A 500 -18.48 -17.96 -33.23
N GLU A 501 -19.31 -17.12 -32.64
CA GLU A 501 -20.64 -17.47 -32.16
C GLU A 501 -21.65 -16.38 -32.52
N SER A 502 -22.94 -16.62 -32.27
CA SER A 502 -23.97 -15.65 -32.62
C SER A 502 -25.14 -15.64 -31.64
N PHE A 503 -25.65 -14.43 -31.38
CA PHE A 503 -26.82 -14.16 -30.57
C PHE A 503 -27.86 -13.42 -31.41
N ASP A 504 -29.09 -13.92 -31.42
CA ASP A 504 -30.23 -13.19 -31.96
C ASP A 504 -30.78 -12.24 -30.89
N LEU A 505 -30.45 -10.94 -31.01
CA LEU A 505 -30.83 -9.93 -30.00
C LEU A 505 -32.28 -9.47 -30.14
N THR A 506 -32.98 -9.91 -31.20
CA THR A 506 -34.43 -9.73 -31.32
C THR A 506 -35.17 -10.64 -30.33
N HIS A 507 -34.59 -11.80 -30.01
CA HIS A 507 -35.16 -12.71 -29.03
C HIS A 507 -34.75 -12.36 -27.59
N ASN A 508 -35.74 -12.03 -26.76
CA ASN A 508 -35.57 -11.70 -25.33
C ASN A 508 -34.64 -12.65 -24.54
N GLY A 509 -34.72 -13.96 -24.78
CA GLY A 509 -33.89 -14.95 -24.07
C GLY A 509 -32.41 -14.85 -24.43
N GLN A 510 -32.09 -14.83 -25.74
CA GLN A 510 -30.71 -14.68 -26.22
C GLN A 510 -30.15 -13.30 -25.90
N ARG A 511 -30.98 -12.24 -25.97
CA ARG A 511 -30.62 -10.89 -25.51
C ARG A 511 -30.30 -10.85 -24.03
N GLY A 512 -31.06 -11.55 -23.19
CA GLY A 512 -30.78 -11.68 -21.76
C GLY A 512 -29.43 -12.36 -21.49
N VAL A 513 -29.16 -13.46 -22.18
CA VAL A 513 -27.87 -14.18 -22.08
C VAL A 513 -26.71 -13.29 -22.52
N PHE A 514 -26.82 -12.60 -23.66
CA PHE A 514 -25.79 -11.67 -24.13
C PHE A 514 -25.50 -10.58 -23.09
N ASN A 515 -26.53 -9.94 -22.54
CA ASN A 515 -26.34 -8.89 -21.54
C ASN A 515 -25.74 -9.40 -20.22
N ARG A 516 -26.04 -10.64 -19.82
CA ARG A 516 -25.39 -11.27 -18.66
C ARG A 516 -23.91 -11.56 -18.92
N LEU A 517 -23.58 -12.05 -20.12
CA LEU A 517 -22.21 -12.40 -20.47
C LEU A 517 -21.34 -11.17 -20.76
N PHE A 518 -21.82 -10.23 -21.56
CA PHE A 518 -21.04 -9.09 -22.06
C PHE A 518 -21.51 -7.75 -21.49
N GLY A 519 -22.81 -7.50 -21.42
CA GLY A 519 -23.36 -6.21 -20.94
C GLY A 519 -22.96 -5.87 -19.50
N ARG A 520 -22.94 -6.88 -18.61
CA ARG A 520 -22.47 -6.75 -17.22
C ARG A 520 -20.99 -6.39 -17.10
N ARG A 521 -20.18 -6.75 -18.10
CA ARG A 521 -18.73 -6.55 -18.20
C ARG A 521 -18.36 -5.32 -19.06
N PHE A 522 -19.34 -4.60 -19.60
CA PHE A 522 -19.09 -3.44 -20.45
C PHE A 522 -18.34 -2.33 -19.69
N GLY A 523 -17.33 -1.74 -20.32
CA GLY A 523 -16.42 -0.76 -19.71
C GLY A 523 -15.73 -1.31 -18.46
N ASP A 524 -15.20 -2.54 -18.54
CA ASP A 524 -14.58 -3.29 -17.44
C ASP A 524 -15.46 -3.43 -16.18
N GLY A 525 -16.78 -3.42 -16.38
CA GLY A 525 -17.76 -3.48 -15.29
C GLY A 525 -17.98 -2.14 -14.59
N ALA A 526 -17.36 -1.05 -15.02
CA ALA A 526 -17.64 0.30 -14.53
C ALA A 526 -18.87 0.94 -15.20
N LYS A 527 -19.26 0.48 -16.39
CA LYS A 527 -20.41 1.00 -17.14
C LYS A 527 -21.36 -0.13 -17.54
N PRO A 528 -21.86 -0.97 -16.62
CA PRO A 528 -22.72 -2.09 -16.99
C PRO A 528 -23.94 -1.60 -17.79
N GLN A 529 -24.15 -2.16 -18.97
CA GLN A 529 -25.17 -1.68 -19.92
C GLN A 529 -26.03 -2.83 -20.44
N LYS A 530 -27.32 -2.55 -20.63
CA LYS A 530 -28.26 -3.47 -21.27
C LYS A 530 -28.49 -3.05 -22.73
N PHE A 531 -27.88 -3.79 -23.64
CA PHE A 531 -28.02 -3.62 -25.08
C PHE A 531 -29.34 -4.20 -25.58
N GLN A 532 -30.08 -3.40 -26.36
CA GLN A 532 -31.38 -3.77 -26.91
C GLN A 532 -31.29 -4.32 -28.34
N SER A 533 -30.26 -3.93 -29.08
CA SER A 533 -30.07 -4.28 -30.49
C SER A 533 -28.62 -4.64 -30.81
N ALA A 534 -28.41 -5.34 -31.94
CA ALA A 534 -27.07 -5.68 -32.42
C ALA A 534 -26.31 -4.45 -32.94
N ASP A 535 -27.01 -3.45 -33.46
CA ASP A 535 -26.40 -2.20 -33.90
C ASP A 535 -25.81 -1.39 -32.74
N GLU A 536 -26.50 -1.36 -31.60
CA GLU A 536 -25.94 -0.74 -30.38
C GLU A 536 -24.62 -1.40 -29.96
N VAL A 537 -24.56 -2.74 -30.00
CA VAL A 537 -23.34 -3.49 -29.65
C VAL A 537 -22.20 -3.17 -30.60
N VAL A 538 -22.46 -3.16 -31.92
CA VAL A 538 -21.44 -2.86 -32.93
C VAL A 538 -20.96 -1.42 -32.82
N SER A 539 -21.85 -0.46 -32.57
CA SER A 539 -21.49 0.97 -32.42
C SER A 539 -20.61 1.27 -31.21
N GLN A 540 -20.63 0.39 -30.20
CA GLN A 540 -19.91 0.52 -28.94
C GLN A 540 -18.92 -0.63 -28.74
N SER A 541 -18.41 -1.22 -29.83
CA SER A 541 -17.57 -2.41 -29.77
C SER A 541 -16.30 -2.22 -28.94
N GLU A 542 -15.76 -1.00 -28.89
CA GLU A 542 -14.54 -0.65 -28.13
C GLU A 542 -14.69 -0.80 -26.61
N GLY A 543 -15.92 -0.71 -26.08
CA GLY A 543 -16.17 -0.87 -24.65
C GLY A 543 -16.24 -2.32 -24.18
N PHE A 544 -16.12 -3.30 -25.09
CA PHE A 544 -16.10 -4.72 -24.74
C PHE A 544 -14.69 -5.26 -24.63
N ARG A 545 -14.42 -5.94 -23.51
CA ARG A 545 -13.19 -6.69 -23.32
C ARG A 545 -13.30 -8.09 -23.88
N ALA A 546 -12.28 -8.55 -24.58
CA ALA A 546 -12.17 -9.93 -24.99
C ALA A 546 -11.99 -10.85 -23.76
N PRO A 547 -12.60 -12.04 -23.74
CA PRO A 547 -12.19 -13.08 -22.78
C PRO A 547 -10.70 -13.39 -22.97
N ASP A 548 -10.02 -13.90 -21.95
CA ASP A 548 -8.63 -14.35 -22.06
C ASP A 548 -8.54 -15.69 -22.81
N PHE A 549 -9.54 -16.57 -22.60
CA PHE A 549 -9.67 -17.85 -23.32
C PHE A 549 -11.11 -18.14 -23.70
N VAL A 550 -11.29 -18.80 -24.84
CA VAL A 550 -12.58 -19.33 -25.28
C VAL A 550 -12.43 -20.80 -25.59
N ILE A 551 -13.33 -21.62 -25.03
CA ILE A 551 -13.33 -23.07 -25.22
C ILE A 551 -14.54 -23.46 -26.03
N ALA A 552 -14.30 -24.09 -27.17
CA ALA A 552 -15.32 -24.68 -28.01
C ALA A 552 -15.23 -26.20 -28.04
N ARG A 553 -16.37 -26.84 -28.34
CA ARG A 553 -16.49 -28.27 -28.57
C ARG A 553 -16.97 -28.51 -29.99
N LYS A 554 -16.45 -29.53 -30.65
CA LYS A 554 -16.90 -29.91 -31.98
C LYS A 554 -18.29 -30.55 -31.88
N VAL A 555 -19.25 -30.04 -32.63
CA VAL A 555 -20.64 -30.52 -32.66
C VAL A 555 -21.00 -30.88 -34.11
N GLY A 556 -21.76 -31.96 -34.29
CA GLY A 556 -22.12 -32.49 -35.62
C GLY A 556 -21.24 -33.69 -36.02
N ARG A 557 -21.56 -34.31 -37.16
CA ARG A 557 -20.83 -35.48 -37.70
C ARG A 557 -20.41 -35.19 -39.15
N GLY A 558 -19.22 -35.66 -39.54
CA GLY A 558 -18.71 -35.53 -40.91
C GLY A 558 -18.53 -34.08 -41.35
N GLN A 559 -18.95 -33.76 -42.59
CA GLN A 559 -18.78 -32.43 -43.19
C GLN A 559 -19.64 -31.32 -42.54
N ASN A 560 -20.64 -31.66 -41.73
CA ASN A 560 -21.48 -30.69 -41.01
C ASN A 560 -20.97 -30.38 -39.59
N SER A 561 -19.72 -30.74 -39.29
CA SER A 561 -19.13 -30.45 -37.99
C SER A 561 -18.74 -28.99 -37.87
N HIS A 562 -19.13 -28.35 -36.77
CA HIS A 562 -18.78 -26.96 -36.46
C HIS A 562 -18.37 -26.83 -35.00
N TRP A 563 -17.60 -25.79 -34.69
CA TRP A 563 -17.22 -25.47 -33.33
C TRP A 563 -18.35 -24.72 -32.64
N ARG A 564 -18.75 -25.21 -31.45
CA ARG A 564 -19.70 -24.52 -30.58
C ARG A 564 -18.99 -24.06 -29.31
N VAL A 565 -18.98 -22.76 -29.08
CA VAL A 565 -18.46 -22.17 -27.84
C VAL A 565 -19.21 -22.73 -26.64
N ARG A 566 -18.46 -23.16 -25.63
CA ARG A 566 -18.99 -23.64 -24.35
C ARG A 566 -18.64 -22.66 -23.25
N GLU A 567 -17.37 -22.28 -23.14
CA GLU A 567 -16.88 -21.47 -22.03
C GLU A 567 -16.09 -20.27 -22.52
N ARG A 568 -16.14 -19.19 -21.73
CA ARG A 568 -15.40 -17.94 -21.94
C ARG A 568 -14.79 -17.56 -20.60
N LEU A 569 -13.47 -17.60 -20.52
CA LEU A 569 -12.74 -17.25 -19.32
C LEU A 569 -12.34 -15.79 -19.40
N PHE A 570 -12.97 -14.94 -18.61
CA PHE A 570 -12.59 -13.55 -18.40
C PHE A 570 -11.75 -13.44 -17.12
N ASP A 571 -10.84 -12.46 -17.08
CA ASP A 571 -10.02 -12.16 -15.91
C ASP A 571 -9.24 -13.37 -15.40
N TYR A 572 -8.71 -14.16 -16.34
CA TYR A 572 -7.96 -15.36 -16.03
C TYR A 572 -6.65 -15.03 -15.28
N GLU A 573 -6.52 -15.68 -14.13
CA GLU A 573 -5.34 -15.68 -13.27
C GLU A 573 -4.96 -17.14 -12.98
N GLY A 574 -3.92 -17.62 -13.64
CA GLY A 574 -3.45 -19.00 -13.50
C GLY A 574 -2.16 -19.23 -14.29
N LYS A 575 -1.77 -20.50 -14.47
CA LYS A 575 -0.47 -20.87 -15.06
C LYS A 575 -0.39 -20.81 -16.59
N TYR A 576 -1.52 -20.75 -17.28
CA TYR A 576 -1.55 -20.73 -18.74
C TYR A 576 -1.30 -19.31 -19.26
N ARG A 577 -0.35 -19.14 -20.18
CA ARG A 577 -0.04 -17.84 -20.78
C ARG A 577 -1.25 -17.23 -21.48
N LYS A 578 -1.55 -15.96 -21.23
CA LYS A 578 -2.53 -15.16 -21.99
C LYS A 578 -1.94 -14.61 -23.29
N ALA A 579 -2.76 -14.04 -24.17
CA ALA A 579 -2.28 -13.44 -25.42
C ALA A 579 -1.48 -12.15 -25.19
N ASN A 580 -1.83 -11.39 -24.16
CA ASN A 580 -1.19 -10.13 -23.82
C ASN A 580 0.01 -10.27 -22.86
N GLN A 581 0.49 -11.50 -22.63
CA GLN A 581 1.64 -11.81 -21.79
C GLN A 581 2.77 -12.32 -22.68
N LEU A 582 3.93 -11.65 -22.65
CA LEU A 582 5.14 -12.05 -23.38
C LEU A 582 5.69 -13.38 -22.84
#